data_AF-A0A229HGR2-F1
#
_entry.id   AF-A0A229HGR2-F1
#
_cell.length_a   1.000
_cell.length_b   1.000
_cell.length_c   1.000
_cell.angle_alpha   90.00
_cell.angle_beta   90.00
_cell.angle_gamma   90.00
#
_symmetry.space_group_name_H-M   'P 1'
#
loop_
_entity.id
_entity.type
_entity.pdbx_description
1 polymer ?
#
loop_
_entity_poly.entity_id
_entity_poly.type
_entity_poly.pdbx_seq_one_letter_code
_entity_poly.pdbx_strand_id
1 'polypeptide(L)'
;MDSQTDLEAARASAGSFLQYYWEAAEHDTVEELEDDEAEIRAAYAAIQAVVPDDATSSTGLTLLQLGTLRAHLNDEFGTSEDHFDYEHTPPAGLDEDDEQGRELAAEVVRAAERTLALQGSDNLAAFSRACALHWLGEHEAAAAAYRDVLRIDPYDHIAKARIEHLEDIELPEPPGGLIAQHPHGFHLLEMTHLIGHSGSTKGWVWLFSDPSSVHRAAEGCLETWLAGLGHSLDHECGIWTHVPGSADKGFELREAIHRTAEGRPFIDWSQVPLPELGHDPLPAGRPIRRQGQLHFFGGTEHDDS
;
A
#
# COMPACT_ATOMS: atom_id res chain seq x y z
N MET A 1 0.82 -19.67 26.24
CA MET A 1 0.95 -18.79 25.07
C MET A 1 -0.23 -19.06 24.20
N ASP A 2 -0.91 -17.99 23.79
CA ASP A 2 -2.20 -18.03 23.11
C ASP A 2 -1.96 -18.21 21.61
N SER A 3 -2.57 -19.22 20.99
CA SER A 3 -2.36 -19.57 19.58
C SER A 3 -2.72 -18.43 18.63
N GLN A 4 -3.62 -17.52 19.05
CA GLN A 4 -3.98 -16.33 18.29
C GLN A 4 -2.86 -15.28 18.29
N THR A 5 -2.23 -15.02 19.43
CA THR A 5 -1.09 -14.09 19.53
C THR A 5 0.11 -14.58 18.72
N ASP A 6 0.36 -15.89 18.72
CA ASP A 6 1.44 -16.49 17.93
C ASP A 6 1.17 -16.35 16.41
N LEU A 7 -0.10 -16.46 15.98
CA LEU A 7 -0.51 -16.26 14.59
C LEU A 7 -0.39 -14.79 14.14
N GLU A 8 -0.82 -13.84 14.99
CA GLU A 8 -0.68 -12.41 14.72
C GLU A 8 0.80 -12.01 14.59
N ALA A 9 1.66 -12.53 15.47
CA ALA A 9 3.10 -12.31 15.39
C ALA A 9 3.71 -12.92 14.11
N ALA A 10 3.26 -14.11 13.70
CA ALA A 10 3.71 -14.73 12.45
C ALA A 10 3.31 -13.91 11.23
N ARG A 11 2.06 -13.42 11.16
CA ARG A 11 1.61 -12.53 10.07
C ARG A 11 2.39 -11.23 10.05
N ALA A 12 2.61 -10.60 11.21
CA ALA A 12 3.41 -9.37 11.31
C ALA A 12 4.84 -9.58 10.79
N SER A 13 5.49 -10.68 11.16
CA SER A 13 6.83 -11.01 10.69
C SER A 13 6.87 -11.23 9.18
N ALA A 14 5.93 -12.02 8.64
CA ALA A 14 5.86 -12.27 7.20
C ALA A 14 5.59 -10.98 6.40
N GLY A 15 4.69 -10.12 6.89
CA GLY A 15 4.42 -8.81 6.29
C GLY A 15 5.63 -7.87 6.32
N SER A 16 6.46 -7.93 7.36
CA SER A 16 7.70 -7.14 7.44
C SER A 16 8.75 -7.62 6.43
N PHE A 17 8.90 -8.93 6.24
CA PHE A 17 9.79 -9.46 5.20
C PHE A 17 9.28 -9.11 3.80
N LEU A 18 7.96 -9.16 3.59
CA LEU A 18 7.34 -8.76 2.34
C LEU A 18 7.55 -7.27 2.03
N GLN A 19 7.51 -6.40 3.04
CA GLN A 19 7.85 -4.98 2.86
C GLN A 19 9.28 -4.83 2.34
N TYR A 20 10.24 -5.47 3.01
CA TYR A 20 11.64 -5.41 2.59
C TYR A 20 11.83 -5.94 1.16
N TYR A 21 11.18 -7.06 0.83
CA TYR A 21 11.21 -7.63 -0.52
C TYR A 21 10.62 -6.66 -1.56
N TRP A 22 9.49 -6.02 -1.24
CA TRP A 22 8.88 -5.05 -2.14
C TRP A 22 9.83 -3.89 -2.41
N GLU A 23 10.43 -3.30 -1.36
CA GLU A 23 11.42 -2.23 -1.49
C GLU A 23 12.63 -2.68 -2.32
N ALA A 24 13.16 -3.88 -2.05
CA ALA A 24 14.31 -4.44 -2.78
C ALA A 24 14.00 -4.72 -4.26
N ALA A 25 12.79 -5.15 -4.60
CA ALA A 25 12.35 -5.39 -5.99
C ALA A 25 12.36 -4.14 -6.89
N GLU A 26 12.61 -2.96 -6.34
CA GLU A 26 12.86 -1.76 -7.14
C GLU A 26 14.23 -1.77 -7.81
N HIS A 27 15.20 -2.44 -7.21
CA HIS A 27 16.61 -2.31 -7.56
C HIS A 27 17.29 -3.66 -7.81
N ASP A 28 16.78 -4.71 -7.18
CA ASP A 28 17.35 -6.04 -7.24
C ASP A 28 16.63 -6.89 -8.29
N THR A 29 17.38 -7.81 -8.90
CA THR A 29 16.87 -8.74 -9.91
C THR A 29 16.13 -9.92 -9.27
N VAL A 30 15.36 -10.65 -10.07
CA VAL A 30 14.68 -11.89 -9.62
C VAL A 30 15.68 -12.91 -9.06
N GLU A 31 16.87 -13.03 -9.65
CA GLU A 31 17.91 -13.95 -9.17
C GLU A 31 18.47 -13.56 -7.80
N GLU A 32 18.63 -12.26 -7.55
CA GLU A 32 19.12 -11.75 -6.26
C GLU A 32 18.10 -11.94 -5.14
N LEU A 33 16.81 -11.97 -5.49
CA LEU A 33 15.68 -12.05 -4.55
C LEU A 33 15.16 -13.48 -4.31
N GLU A 34 15.73 -14.51 -4.94
CA GLU A 34 15.21 -15.89 -4.88
C GLU A 34 15.14 -16.44 -3.43
N ASP A 35 16.19 -16.20 -2.64
CA ASP A 35 16.26 -16.68 -1.25
C ASP A 35 15.22 -15.97 -0.35
N ASP A 36 15.05 -14.65 -0.52
CA ASP A 36 14.07 -13.86 0.23
C ASP A 36 12.63 -14.27 -0.15
N GLU A 37 12.37 -14.50 -1.44
CA GLU A 37 11.08 -15.01 -1.93
C GLU A 37 10.75 -16.36 -1.29
N ALA A 38 11.71 -17.28 -1.26
CA ALA A 38 11.52 -18.61 -0.69
C ALA A 38 11.23 -18.54 0.82
N GLU A 39 11.89 -17.66 1.56
CA GLU A 39 11.64 -17.42 2.98
C GLU A 39 10.22 -16.87 3.22
N ILE A 40 9.79 -15.88 2.44
CA ILE A 40 8.45 -15.28 2.55
C ILE A 40 7.36 -16.31 2.21
N ARG A 41 7.55 -17.10 1.14
CA ARG A 41 6.62 -18.19 0.80
C ARG A 41 6.53 -19.22 1.92
N ALA A 42 7.65 -19.60 2.53
CA ALA A 42 7.67 -20.53 3.65
C ALA A 42 6.92 -19.96 4.87
N ALA A 43 7.10 -18.68 5.17
CA ALA A 43 6.39 -18.00 6.26
C ALA A 43 4.88 -18.00 6.05
N TYR A 44 4.39 -17.63 4.86
CA TYR A 44 2.95 -17.67 4.55
C TYR A 44 2.40 -19.11 4.46
N ALA A 45 3.17 -20.06 3.96
CA ALA A 45 2.78 -21.47 3.97
C ALA A 45 2.60 -22.01 5.40
N ALA A 46 3.46 -21.59 6.34
CA ALA A 46 3.32 -21.95 7.75
C ALA A 46 2.03 -21.38 8.37
N ILE A 47 1.66 -20.14 8.01
CA ILE A 47 0.38 -19.53 8.43
C ILE A 47 -0.80 -20.31 7.83
N GLN A 48 -0.75 -20.63 6.54
CA GLN A 48 -1.81 -21.37 5.84
C GLN A 48 -1.93 -22.82 6.31
N ALA A 49 -0.86 -23.43 6.81
CA ALA A 49 -0.94 -24.74 7.45
C ALA A 49 -1.82 -24.73 8.72
N VAL A 50 -1.94 -23.59 9.38
CA VAL A 50 -2.81 -23.38 10.56
C VAL A 50 -4.19 -22.86 10.14
N VAL A 51 -4.25 -21.92 9.20
CA VAL A 51 -5.47 -21.31 8.67
C VAL A 51 -5.46 -21.38 7.13
N PRO A 52 -5.97 -22.47 6.51
CA PRO A 52 -5.83 -22.71 5.07
C PRO A 52 -6.32 -21.56 4.18
N ASP A 53 -7.43 -20.93 4.55
CA ASP A 53 -8.06 -19.84 3.80
C ASP A 53 -7.72 -18.45 4.39
N ASP A 54 -6.48 -18.27 4.86
CA ASP A 54 -6.03 -17.01 5.45
C ASP A 54 -5.91 -15.89 4.39
N ALA A 55 -6.85 -14.94 4.43
CA ALA A 55 -6.89 -13.81 3.49
C ALA A 55 -5.65 -12.91 3.57
N THR A 56 -5.06 -12.73 4.76
CA THR A 56 -3.81 -11.95 4.93
C THR A 56 -2.66 -12.61 4.20
N SER A 57 -2.45 -13.92 4.41
CA SER A 57 -1.44 -14.67 3.66
C SER A 57 -1.69 -14.67 2.16
N SER A 58 -2.94 -14.80 1.72
CA SER A 58 -3.29 -14.76 0.29
C SER A 58 -2.94 -13.41 -0.34
N THR A 59 -3.24 -12.31 0.37
CA THR A 59 -2.90 -10.95 -0.05
C THR A 59 -1.38 -10.76 -0.12
N GLY A 60 -0.67 -11.20 0.93
CA GLY A 60 0.79 -11.14 0.96
C GLY A 60 1.45 -11.93 -0.16
N LEU A 61 0.97 -13.14 -0.46
CA LEU A 61 1.43 -13.94 -1.60
C LEU A 61 1.12 -13.28 -2.95
N THR A 62 -0.01 -12.59 -3.07
CA THR A 62 -0.35 -11.83 -4.29
C THR A 62 0.65 -10.70 -4.51
N LEU A 63 0.95 -9.95 -3.45
CA LEU A 63 1.93 -8.87 -3.50
C LEU A 63 3.35 -9.40 -3.72
N LEU A 64 3.70 -10.57 -3.17
CA LEU A 64 4.97 -11.22 -3.46
C LEU A 64 5.12 -11.50 -4.95
N GLN A 65 4.09 -12.06 -5.61
CA GLN A 65 4.15 -12.28 -7.07
C GLN A 65 4.26 -10.97 -7.84
N LEU A 66 3.57 -9.93 -7.38
CA LEU A 66 3.66 -8.62 -8.01
C LEU A 66 5.07 -8.04 -7.87
N GLY A 67 5.71 -8.22 -6.70
CA GLY A 67 7.09 -7.85 -6.45
C GLY A 67 8.08 -8.61 -7.34
N THR A 68 7.90 -9.94 -7.52
CA THR A 68 8.74 -10.72 -8.45
C THR A 68 8.60 -10.22 -9.89
N LEU A 69 7.38 -9.89 -10.33
CA LEU A 69 7.16 -9.26 -11.63
C LEU A 69 7.81 -7.86 -11.70
N ARG A 70 7.72 -7.05 -10.64
CA ARG A 70 8.37 -5.74 -10.55
C ARG A 70 9.88 -5.84 -10.73
N ALA A 71 10.53 -6.77 -10.02
CA ALA A 71 11.96 -7.03 -10.15
C ALA A 71 12.37 -7.40 -11.58
N HIS A 72 11.60 -8.29 -12.24
CA HIS A 72 11.83 -8.66 -13.63
C HIS A 72 11.75 -7.46 -14.58
N LEU A 73 10.68 -6.67 -14.47
CA LEU A 73 10.47 -5.50 -15.33
C LEU A 73 11.57 -4.44 -15.14
N ASN A 74 12.00 -4.20 -13.89
CA ASN A 74 13.03 -3.22 -13.60
C ASN A 74 14.41 -3.65 -14.16
N ASP A 75 14.73 -4.95 -14.11
CA ASP A 75 15.94 -5.49 -14.74
C ASP A 75 15.91 -5.35 -16.27
N GLU A 76 14.79 -5.71 -16.91
CA GLU A 76 14.66 -5.71 -18.36
C GLU A 76 14.64 -4.30 -18.96
N PHE A 77 13.87 -3.39 -18.38
CA PHE A 77 13.68 -2.05 -18.94
C PHE A 77 14.71 -1.03 -18.45
N GLY A 78 15.49 -1.35 -17.41
CA GLY A 78 16.52 -0.48 -16.84
C GLY A 78 16.02 0.92 -16.48
N THR A 79 14.72 1.05 -16.20
CA THR A 79 14.09 2.33 -15.87
C THR A 79 14.17 2.54 -14.37
N SER A 80 14.36 3.79 -13.97
CA SER A 80 14.20 4.21 -12.58
C SER A 80 12.74 4.52 -12.22
N GLU A 81 11.79 4.24 -13.11
CA GLU A 81 10.39 4.66 -12.93
C GLU A 81 9.52 3.46 -12.55
N ASP A 82 8.94 3.49 -11.35
CA ASP A 82 8.06 2.43 -10.88
C ASP A 82 6.72 2.42 -11.64
N HIS A 83 6.55 1.41 -12.49
CA HIS A 83 5.35 1.21 -13.30
C HIS A 83 4.07 0.91 -12.50
N PHE A 84 4.18 0.58 -11.21
CA PHE A 84 3.05 0.20 -10.35
C PHE A 84 2.49 1.37 -9.55
N ASP A 85 3.34 2.31 -9.16
CA ASP A 85 2.97 3.42 -8.26
C ASP A 85 3.07 4.81 -8.93
N TYR A 86 3.55 4.91 -10.18
CA TYR A 86 3.61 6.19 -10.90
C TYR A 86 2.54 6.34 -12.00
N GLU A 87 1.68 7.36 -11.89
CA GLU A 87 0.53 7.55 -12.79
C GLU A 87 0.92 7.82 -14.25
N HIS A 88 2.05 8.49 -14.49
CA HIS A 88 2.45 8.94 -15.82
C HIS A 88 3.21 7.88 -16.64
N THR A 89 3.53 6.73 -16.04
CA THR A 89 4.29 5.65 -16.71
C THR A 89 3.45 4.38 -16.75
N PRO A 90 2.45 4.28 -17.66
CA PRO A 90 1.65 3.07 -17.82
C PRO A 90 2.50 1.89 -18.30
N PRO A 91 2.09 0.65 -17.99
CA PRO A 91 2.69 -0.56 -18.56
C PRO A 91 2.84 -0.47 -20.08
N ALA A 92 4.06 -0.73 -20.58
CA ALA A 92 4.34 -0.77 -22.01
C ALA A 92 3.85 -2.06 -22.68
N GLY A 93 3.49 -3.06 -21.88
CA GLY A 93 3.27 -4.44 -22.32
C GLY A 93 4.59 -5.23 -22.31
N LEU A 94 4.48 -6.54 -22.17
CA LEU A 94 5.60 -7.48 -22.27
C LEU A 94 5.86 -7.83 -23.73
N ASP A 95 7.13 -7.96 -24.11
CA ASP A 95 7.50 -8.42 -25.44
C ASP A 95 7.03 -9.88 -25.67
N GLU A 96 6.73 -10.23 -26.92
CA GLU A 96 6.17 -11.55 -27.24
C GLU A 96 7.11 -12.70 -26.86
N ASP A 97 8.42 -12.45 -26.88
CA ASP A 97 9.50 -13.38 -26.55
C ASP A 97 9.95 -13.32 -25.08
N ASP A 98 9.39 -12.41 -24.26
CA ASP A 98 9.58 -12.43 -22.80
C ASP A 98 8.69 -13.51 -22.15
N GLU A 99 9.13 -14.76 -22.28
CA GLU A 99 8.43 -15.92 -21.69
C GLU A 99 8.37 -15.82 -20.16
N GLN A 100 9.43 -15.29 -19.52
CA GLN A 100 9.54 -15.19 -18.06
C GLN A 100 8.58 -14.14 -17.50
N GLY A 101 8.60 -12.91 -18.01
CA GLY A 101 7.68 -11.87 -17.56
C GLY A 101 6.22 -12.23 -17.79
N ARG A 102 5.91 -12.95 -18.88
CA ARG A 102 4.56 -13.45 -19.16
C ARG A 102 4.12 -14.53 -18.17
N GLU A 103 5.03 -15.43 -17.79
CA GLU A 103 4.75 -16.42 -16.74
C GLU A 103 4.51 -15.75 -15.39
N LEU A 104 5.37 -14.80 -14.99
CA LEU A 104 5.24 -14.02 -13.76
C LEU A 104 3.93 -13.23 -13.72
N ALA A 105 3.57 -12.52 -14.79
CA ALA A 105 2.30 -11.81 -14.88
C ALA A 105 1.09 -12.77 -14.77
N ALA A 106 1.16 -13.94 -15.41
CA ALA A 106 0.11 -14.94 -15.27
C ALA A 106 0.05 -15.52 -13.83
N GLU A 107 1.15 -15.61 -13.10
CA GLU A 107 1.19 -15.97 -11.68
C GLU A 107 0.52 -14.92 -10.80
N VAL A 108 0.78 -13.63 -11.06
CA VAL A 108 0.09 -12.52 -10.38
C VAL A 108 -1.42 -12.64 -10.57
N VAL A 109 -1.90 -12.85 -11.80
CA VAL A 109 -3.35 -13.05 -12.07
C VAL A 109 -3.89 -14.23 -11.25
N ARG A 110 -3.22 -15.39 -11.27
CA ARG A 110 -3.65 -16.58 -10.50
C ARG A 110 -3.65 -16.34 -9.00
N ALA A 111 -2.68 -15.61 -8.46
CA ALA A 111 -2.62 -15.28 -7.03
C ALA A 111 -3.73 -14.29 -6.64
N ALA A 112 -3.90 -13.25 -7.43
CA ALA A 112 -4.93 -12.23 -7.21
C ALA A 112 -6.34 -12.82 -7.28
N GLU A 113 -6.64 -13.68 -8.25
CA GLU A 113 -7.95 -14.35 -8.37
C GLU A 113 -8.25 -15.26 -7.18
N ARG A 114 -7.24 -15.94 -6.63
CA ARG A 114 -7.37 -16.71 -5.38
C ARG A 114 -7.71 -15.79 -4.20
N THR A 115 -7.02 -14.66 -4.08
CA THR A 115 -7.29 -13.67 -3.01
C THR A 115 -8.69 -13.07 -3.14
N LEU A 116 -9.10 -12.71 -4.35
CA LEU A 116 -10.44 -12.16 -4.61
C LEU A 116 -11.55 -13.18 -4.37
N ALA A 117 -11.30 -14.47 -4.57
CA ALA A 117 -12.23 -15.54 -4.21
C ALA A 117 -12.42 -15.66 -2.69
N LEU A 118 -11.38 -15.39 -1.90
CA LEU A 118 -11.44 -15.35 -0.44
C LEU A 118 -12.04 -14.04 0.08
N GLN A 119 -11.69 -12.92 -0.56
CA GLN A 119 -12.09 -11.57 -0.16
C GLN A 119 -12.29 -10.68 -1.40
N GLY A 120 -13.52 -10.63 -1.91
CA GLY A 120 -13.85 -9.93 -3.16
C GLY A 120 -13.74 -8.41 -3.13
N SER A 121 -13.49 -7.80 -1.97
CA SER A 121 -13.21 -6.37 -1.81
C SER A 121 -11.75 -6.08 -1.47
N ASP A 122 -10.84 -7.04 -1.68
CA ASP A 122 -9.40 -6.78 -1.59
C ASP A 122 -8.94 -5.91 -2.77
N ASN A 123 -8.71 -4.63 -2.51
CA ASN A 123 -8.35 -3.68 -3.55
C ASN A 123 -6.93 -3.89 -4.07
N LEU A 124 -6.01 -4.39 -3.24
CA LEU A 124 -4.64 -4.69 -3.64
C LEU A 124 -4.63 -5.83 -4.65
N ALA A 125 -5.31 -6.94 -4.36
CA ALA A 125 -5.44 -8.05 -5.30
C ALA A 125 -6.17 -7.64 -6.59
N ALA A 126 -7.25 -6.84 -6.49
CA ALA A 126 -7.93 -6.30 -7.66
C ALA A 126 -6.96 -5.48 -8.54
N PHE A 127 -6.13 -4.64 -7.92
CA PHE A 127 -5.15 -3.82 -8.62
C PHE A 127 -4.01 -4.66 -9.22
N SER A 128 -3.44 -5.61 -8.47
CA SER A 128 -2.41 -6.53 -8.97
C SER A 128 -2.89 -7.30 -10.19
N ARG A 129 -4.14 -7.78 -10.17
CA ARG A 129 -4.77 -8.44 -11.34
C ARG A 129 -4.85 -7.50 -12.54
N ALA A 130 -5.31 -6.27 -12.34
CA ALA A 130 -5.43 -5.28 -13.41
C ALA A 130 -4.08 -4.94 -14.04
N CYS A 131 -3.05 -4.71 -13.22
CA CYS A 131 -1.69 -4.44 -13.69
C CYS A 131 -1.11 -5.62 -14.47
N ALA A 132 -1.26 -6.86 -13.98
CA ALA A 132 -0.76 -8.02 -14.69
C ALA A 132 -1.46 -8.25 -16.03
N LEU A 133 -2.79 -8.06 -16.11
CA LEU A 133 -3.52 -8.12 -17.37
C LEU A 133 -3.07 -7.04 -18.36
N HIS A 134 -2.73 -5.84 -17.86
CA HIS A 134 -2.20 -4.75 -18.67
C HIS A 134 -0.83 -5.14 -19.26
N TRP A 135 0.09 -5.65 -18.43
CA TRP A 135 1.39 -6.14 -18.89
C TRP A 135 1.29 -7.28 -19.91
N LEU A 136 0.30 -8.17 -19.76
CA LEU A 136 0.01 -9.23 -20.72
C LEU A 136 -0.58 -8.72 -22.06
N GLY A 137 -0.85 -7.42 -22.19
CA GLY A 137 -1.47 -6.83 -23.38
C GLY A 137 -2.97 -7.09 -23.48
N GLU A 138 -3.62 -7.60 -22.43
CA GLU A 138 -5.06 -7.87 -22.40
C GLU A 138 -5.85 -6.59 -22.06
N HIS A 139 -5.72 -5.57 -22.90
CA HIS A 139 -6.20 -4.20 -22.62
C HIS A 139 -7.68 -4.11 -22.22
N GLU A 140 -8.57 -4.86 -22.91
CA GLU A 140 -10.00 -4.88 -22.57
C GLU A 140 -10.26 -5.48 -21.17
N ALA A 141 -9.54 -6.55 -20.84
CA ALA A 141 -9.65 -7.21 -19.53
C ALA A 141 -9.01 -6.35 -18.42
N ALA A 142 -7.90 -5.69 -18.72
CA ALA A 142 -7.22 -4.76 -17.81
C ALA A 142 -8.12 -3.55 -17.49
N ALA A 143 -8.72 -2.91 -18.50
CA ALA A 143 -9.65 -1.79 -18.29
C ALA A 143 -10.88 -2.20 -17.46
N ALA A 144 -11.42 -3.40 -17.68
CA ALA A 144 -12.48 -3.95 -16.85
C ALA A 144 -12.02 -4.18 -15.40
N ALA A 145 -10.81 -4.72 -15.20
CA ALA A 145 -10.25 -4.97 -13.88
C ALA A 145 -9.93 -3.67 -13.12
N TYR A 146 -9.40 -2.62 -13.77
CA TYR A 146 -9.19 -1.32 -13.12
C TYR A 146 -10.52 -0.66 -12.73
N ARG A 147 -11.61 -0.85 -13.50
CA ARG A 147 -12.94 -0.40 -13.05
C ARG A 147 -13.40 -1.12 -11.79
N ASP A 148 -13.07 -2.40 -11.64
CA ASP A 148 -13.32 -3.13 -10.39
C ASP A 148 -12.53 -2.55 -9.22
N VAL A 149 -11.27 -2.12 -9.45
CA VAL A 149 -10.49 -1.38 -8.43
C VAL A 149 -11.22 -0.11 -8.01
N LEU A 150 -11.63 0.74 -8.95
CA LEU A 150 -12.35 1.99 -8.65
C LEU A 150 -13.72 1.77 -8.01
N ARG A 151 -14.36 0.62 -8.24
CA ARG A 151 -15.58 0.24 -7.53
C ARG A 151 -15.33 -0.06 -6.05
N ILE A 152 -14.15 -0.60 -5.73
CA ILE A 152 -13.73 -0.91 -4.36
C ILE A 152 -13.16 0.35 -3.68
N ASP A 153 -12.22 1.04 -4.32
CA ASP A 153 -11.63 2.29 -3.86
C ASP A 153 -11.75 3.37 -4.96
N PRO A 154 -12.78 4.22 -4.90
CA PRO A 154 -13.00 5.27 -5.91
C PRO A 154 -11.90 6.33 -5.99
N TYR A 155 -11.01 6.40 -5.00
CA TYR A 155 -9.94 7.40 -4.94
C TYR A 155 -8.57 6.84 -5.39
N ASP A 156 -8.51 5.63 -5.96
CA ASP A 156 -7.28 5.10 -6.54
C ASP A 156 -6.93 5.83 -7.85
N HIS A 157 -6.10 6.87 -7.73
CA HIS A 157 -5.73 7.74 -8.84
C HIS A 157 -4.91 7.01 -9.92
N ILE A 158 -4.09 6.02 -9.54
CA ILE A 158 -3.37 5.18 -10.51
C ILE A 158 -4.36 4.37 -11.33
N ALA A 159 -5.31 3.67 -10.70
CA ALA A 159 -6.32 2.89 -11.43
C ALA A 159 -7.15 3.78 -12.38
N LYS A 160 -7.50 5.00 -11.95
CA LYS A 160 -8.14 6.01 -12.80
C LYS A 160 -7.28 6.35 -14.01
N ALA A 161 -6.03 6.74 -13.80
CA ALA A 161 -5.09 7.10 -14.88
C ALA A 161 -4.89 5.95 -15.87
N ARG A 162 -4.85 4.70 -15.40
CA ARG A 162 -4.70 3.52 -16.26
C ARG A 162 -5.93 3.29 -17.15
N ILE A 163 -7.16 3.51 -16.66
CA ILE A 163 -8.37 3.43 -17.50
C ILE A 163 -8.40 4.56 -18.52
N GLU A 164 -8.13 5.79 -18.08
CA GLU A 164 -8.09 6.98 -18.94
C GLU A 164 -7.12 6.77 -20.10
N HIS A 165 -5.95 6.18 -19.82
CA HIS A 165 -4.97 5.80 -20.83
C HIS A 165 -5.46 4.69 -21.76
N LEU A 166 -5.95 3.56 -21.22
CA LEU A 166 -6.35 2.39 -22.01
C LEU A 166 -7.54 2.66 -22.95
N GLU A 167 -8.45 3.56 -22.55
CA GLU A 167 -9.68 3.82 -23.27
C GLU A 167 -9.72 5.18 -23.97
N ASP A 168 -8.68 6.01 -23.82
CA ASP A 168 -8.61 7.38 -24.33
C ASP A 168 -9.82 8.22 -23.88
N ILE A 169 -10.07 8.21 -22.57
CA ILE A 169 -11.17 8.95 -21.93
C ILE A 169 -10.67 9.78 -20.75
N GLU A 170 -11.51 10.73 -20.31
CA GLU A 170 -11.33 11.43 -19.03
C GLU A 170 -12.47 11.02 -18.10
N LEU A 171 -12.11 10.44 -16.95
CA LEU A 171 -13.06 10.07 -15.91
C LEU A 171 -13.28 11.26 -14.98
N PRO A 172 -14.53 11.54 -14.58
CA PRO A 172 -14.78 12.60 -13.61
C PRO A 172 -14.19 12.23 -12.26
N GLU A 173 -13.73 13.24 -11.53
CA GLU A 173 -13.33 13.07 -10.13
C GLU A 173 -14.44 12.41 -9.30
N PRO A 174 -14.09 11.44 -8.44
CA PRO A 174 -15.07 10.80 -7.57
C PRO A 174 -15.74 11.88 -6.70
N PRO A 175 -17.09 11.89 -6.62
CA PRO A 175 -17.77 12.83 -5.74
C PRO A 175 -17.32 12.62 -4.30
N GLY A 176 -17.03 13.72 -3.59
CA GLY A 176 -16.60 13.67 -2.20
C GLY A 176 -17.58 12.91 -1.32
N GLY A 177 -17.06 12.05 -0.43
CA GLY A 177 -17.85 11.27 0.51
C GLY A 177 -18.27 9.88 0.00
N LEU A 178 -17.77 9.43 -1.16
CA LEU A 178 -17.81 8.01 -1.49
C LEU A 178 -17.05 7.20 -0.44
N ILE A 179 -17.57 6.00 -0.16
CA ILE A 179 -17.06 5.09 0.85
C ILE A 179 -16.21 4.03 0.15
N ALA A 180 -14.93 3.97 0.49
CA ALA A 180 -14.09 2.85 0.09
C ALA A 180 -14.61 1.55 0.74
N GLN A 181 -14.65 0.46 -0.02
CA GLN A 181 -15.18 -0.84 0.41
C GLN A 181 -14.13 -1.72 1.09
N HIS A 182 -13.15 -1.10 1.75
CA HIS A 182 -12.15 -1.82 2.53
C HIS A 182 -12.83 -2.56 3.68
N PRO A 183 -12.58 -3.87 3.83
CA PRO A 183 -13.26 -4.67 4.87
C PRO A 183 -12.69 -4.43 6.27
N HIS A 184 -11.52 -3.80 6.37
CA HIS A 184 -10.80 -3.62 7.62
C HIS A 184 -10.65 -2.15 7.99
N GLY A 185 -10.81 -1.85 9.27
CA GLY A 185 -10.48 -0.52 9.80
C GLY A 185 -8.98 -0.37 10.03
N PHE A 186 -8.45 0.82 9.76
CA PHE A 186 -7.05 1.17 9.99
C PHE A 186 -6.85 2.68 10.19
N HIS A 187 -5.71 3.03 10.76
CA HIS A 187 -5.20 4.40 10.84
C HIS A 187 -3.95 4.52 9.97
N LEU A 188 -3.92 5.54 9.12
CA LEU A 188 -2.74 5.97 8.40
C LEU A 188 -2.23 7.26 9.05
N LEU A 189 -0.99 7.27 9.51
CA LEU A 189 -0.29 8.46 9.98
C LEU A 189 0.68 8.87 8.88
N GLU A 190 0.57 10.09 8.37
CA GLU A 190 1.51 10.64 7.39
C GLU A 190 2.26 11.79 8.00
N MET A 191 3.57 11.79 7.79
CA MET A 191 4.44 12.92 8.09
C MET A 191 5.40 13.10 6.92
N THR A 192 4.89 13.72 5.87
CA THR A 192 5.61 14.00 4.62
C THR A 192 5.82 15.51 4.45
N HIS A 193 6.81 15.88 3.64
CA HIS A 193 7.11 17.26 3.30
C HIS A 193 7.57 17.33 1.86
N LEU A 194 7.22 18.41 1.15
CA LEU A 194 7.69 18.61 -0.21
C LEU A 194 9.21 18.81 -0.23
N ILE A 195 9.90 18.17 -1.17
CA ILE A 195 11.30 18.39 -1.50
C ILE A 195 11.39 19.00 -2.89
N GLY A 196 12.12 20.12 -2.99
CA GLY A 196 12.42 20.77 -4.26
C GLY A 196 11.23 21.50 -4.88
N HIS A 197 11.32 21.73 -6.20
CA HIS A 197 10.30 22.43 -6.99
C HIS A 197 9.50 21.50 -7.92
N SER A 198 9.84 20.20 -7.92
CA SER A 198 9.19 19.16 -8.72
C SER A 198 7.80 18.79 -8.20
N GLY A 199 7.50 19.12 -6.94
CA GLY A 199 6.31 18.60 -6.25
C GLY A 199 6.56 17.26 -5.55
N SER A 200 7.79 16.76 -5.56
CA SER A 200 8.19 15.56 -4.85
C SER A 200 7.97 15.71 -3.34
N THR A 201 7.48 14.68 -2.67
CA THR A 201 7.31 14.51 -1.24
C THR A 201 8.30 13.49 -0.68
N LYS A 202 8.80 13.76 0.54
CA LYS A 202 9.57 12.80 1.31
C LYS A 202 9.07 12.75 2.73
N GLY A 203 9.13 11.60 3.37
CA GLY A 203 8.85 11.48 4.78
C GLY A 203 8.56 10.06 5.18
N TRP A 204 7.57 9.91 6.03
CA TRP A 204 7.20 8.61 6.58
C TRP A 204 5.69 8.48 6.60
N VAL A 205 5.24 7.31 6.20
CA VAL A 205 3.85 6.89 6.33
C VAL A 205 3.82 5.70 7.27
N TRP A 206 2.87 5.67 8.20
CA TRP A 206 2.63 4.53 9.05
C TRP A 206 1.22 4.01 8.96
N LEU A 207 1.10 2.69 8.90
CA LEU A 207 -0.18 1.98 8.95
C LEU A 207 -0.32 1.23 10.28
N PHE A 208 -1.41 1.51 10.99
CA PHE A 208 -1.72 0.90 12.28
C PHE A 208 -3.16 0.43 12.37
N SER A 209 -3.38 -0.53 13.27
CA SER A 209 -4.71 -1.03 13.63
C SER A 209 -5.13 -0.64 15.05
N ASP A 210 -4.34 0.21 15.73
CA ASP A 210 -4.67 0.67 17.08
C ASP A 210 -4.21 2.14 17.33
N PRO A 211 -4.99 2.93 18.09
CA PRO A 211 -4.62 4.30 18.43
C PRO A 211 -3.32 4.45 19.25
N SER A 212 -2.94 3.46 20.06
CA SER A 212 -1.76 3.58 20.92
C SER A 212 -0.47 3.55 20.11
N SER A 213 -0.44 2.77 19.04
CA SER A 213 0.65 2.74 18.07
C SER A 213 0.74 4.05 17.29
N VAL A 214 -0.41 4.64 16.89
CA VAL A 214 -0.47 5.98 16.28
C VAL A 214 0.16 7.03 17.21
N HIS A 215 -0.25 7.05 18.47
CA HIS A 215 0.29 8.01 19.45
C HIS A 215 1.81 7.87 19.59
N ARG A 216 2.29 6.63 19.79
CA ARG A 216 3.71 6.34 19.98
C ARG A 216 4.54 6.74 18.76
N ALA A 217 4.07 6.43 17.56
CA ALA A 217 4.76 6.79 16.33
C ALA A 217 4.84 8.30 16.19
N ALA A 218 3.70 9.00 16.26
CA ALA A 218 3.63 10.44 16.11
C ALA A 218 4.48 11.20 17.15
N GLU A 219 4.43 10.79 18.42
CA GLU A 219 5.27 11.39 19.47
C GLU A 219 6.76 11.10 19.27
N GLY A 220 7.09 9.89 18.78
CA GLY A 220 8.46 9.46 18.53
C GLY A 220 9.15 10.22 17.40
N CYS A 221 8.40 10.67 16.39
CA CYS A 221 8.95 11.39 15.24
C CYS A 221 8.68 12.91 15.26
N LEU A 222 7.86 13.42 16.19
CA LEU A 222 7.44 14.83 16.26
C LEU A 222 8.61 15.83 16.23
N GLU A 223 9.64 15.64 17.05
CA GLU A 223 10.77 16.57 17.11
C GLU A 223 11.56 16.59 15.79
N THR A 224 11.80 15.41 15.20
CA THR A 224 12.49 15.26 13.91
C THR A 224 11.71 15.94 12.79
N TRP A 225 10.40 15.71 12.74
CA TRP A 225 9.52 16.33 11.75
C TRP A 225 9.47 17.85 11.89
N LEU A 226 9.31 18.37 13.12
CA LEU A 226 9.30 19.81 13.39
C LEU A 226 10.64 20.49 13.06
N ALA A 227 11.77 19.77 13.16
CA ALA A 227 13.06 20.28 12.72
C ALA A 227 13.11 20.44 11.19
N GLY A 228 12.42 19.56 10.45
CA GLY A 228 12.28 19.62 8.99
C GLY A 228 11.38 20.75 8.47
N LEU A 229 10.43 21.24 9.28
CA LEU A 229 9.45 22.27 8.88
C LEU A 229 10.06 23.55 8.30
N GLY A 230 11.28 23.91 8.68
CA GLY A 230 11.96 25.11 8.20
C GLY A 230 12.47 25.04 6.75
N HIS A 231 12.40 23.87 6.12
CA HIS A 231 13.06 23.57 4.85
C HIS A 231 12.10 23.38 3.65
N SER A 232 10.78 23.33 3.88
CA SER A 232 9.79 23.06 2.83
C SER A 232 8.57 23.98 2.89
N LEU A 233 7.93 24.16 1.72
CA LEU A 233 6.82 25.08 1.49
C LEU A 233 5.46 24.46 1.84
N ASP A 234 5.28 23.15 1.66
CA ASP A 234 4.05 22.42 2.05
C ASP A 234 4.41 21.12 2.80
N HIS A 235 3.61 20.79 3.80
CA HIS A 235 3.80 19.64 4.69
C HIS A 235 2.46 18.96 4.88
N GLU A 236 2.40 17.65 4.64
CA GLU A 236 1.25 16.84 5.02
C GLU A 236 1.58 16.15 6.34
N CYS A 237 0.82 16.49 7.38
CA CYS A 237 0.97 15.90 8.69
C CYS A 237 -0.41 15.66 9.26
N GLY A 238 -0.90 14.45 9.03
CA GLY A 238 -2.26 14.10 9.33
C GLY A 238 -2.41 12.68 9.81
N ILE A 239 -3.61 12.39 10.29
CA ILE A 239 -4.06 11.03 10.52
C ILE A 239 -5.32 10.82 9.71
N TRP A 240 -5.33 9.79 8.87
CA TRP A 240 -6.48 9.35 8.11
C TRP A 240 -6.96 8.04 8.69
N THR A 241 -8.21 8.03 9.12
CA THR A 241 -8.84 6.82 9.65
C THR A 241 -9.86 6.31 8.67
N HIS A 242 -9.68 5.05 8.27
CA HIS A 242 -10.67 4.29 7.56
C HIS A 242 -11.46 3.44 8.55
N VAL A 243 -12.78 3.60 8.54
CA VAL A 243 -13.71 2.73 9.27
C VAL A 243 -14.63 2.09 8.22
N PRO A 244 -14.73 0.75 8.15
CA PRO A 244 -15.55 0.08 7.15
C PRO A 244 -16.97 0.63 7.12
N GLY A 245 -17.46 0.95 5.91
CA GLY A 245 -18.80 1.51 5.73
C GLY A 245 -18.95 3.00 6.10
N SER A 246 -17.87 3.69 6.42
CA SER A 246 -17.85 5.14 6.68
C SER A 246 -16.96 5.86 5.67
N ALA A 247 -17.26 7.12 5.40
CA ALA A 247 -16.34 7.97 4.65
C ALA A 247 -15.06 8.17 5.46
N ASP A 248 -13.91 8.16 4.77
CA ASP A 248 -12.60 8.44 5.35
C ASP A 248 -12.61 9.78 6.08
N LYS A 249 -11.94 9.81 7.24
CA LYS A 249 -11.76 11.03 8.02
C LYS A 249 -10.28 11.31 8.20
N GLY A 250 -9.83 12.41 7.61
CA GLY A 250 -8.52 13.00 7.87
C GLY A 250 -8.58 14.01 9.01
N PHE A 251 -7.50 14.10 9.77
CA PHE A 251 -7.27 15.17 10.73
C PHE A 251 -5.84 15.68 10.61
N GLU A 252 -5.68 16.97 10.35
CA GLU A 252 -4.38 17.63 10.29
C GLU A 252 -3.79 17.79 11.70
N LEU A 253 -2.74 17.01 12.01
CA LEU A 253 -2.10 17.02 13.32
C LEU A 253 -1.52 18.39 13.70
N ARG A 254 -1.19 19.21 12.71
CA ARG A 254 -0.66 20.57 12.94
C ARG A 254 -1.56 21.41 13.84
N GLU A 255 -2.87 21.23 13.76
CA GLU A 255 -3.84 21.97 14.57
C GLU A 255 -3.78 21.59 16.06
N ALA A 256 -3.39 20.34 16.36
CA ALA A 256 -3.26 19.81 17.70
C ALA A 256 -1.85 19.98 18.30
N ILE A 257 -0.88 20.51 17.55
CA ILE A 257 0.50 20.66 18.05
C ILE A 257 0.64 21.94 18.86
N HIS A 258 1.16 21.78 20.09
CA HIS A 258 1.36 22.85 21.04
C HIS A 258 2.78 22.83 21.61
N ARG A 259 3.16 23.86 22.37
CA ARG A 259 4.44 23.93 23.08
C ARG A 259 4.23 24.02 24.58
N THR A 260 5.04 23.30 25.35
CA THR A 260 5.08 23.43 26.81
C THR A 260 5.69 24.78 27.21
N ALA A 261 5.65 25.10 28.51
CA ALA A 261 6.31 26.29 29.06
C ALA A 261 7.83 26.28 28.81
N GLU A 262 8.45 25.10 28.73
CA GLU A 262 9.87 24.91 28.38
C GLU A 262 10.12 24.92 26.87
N GLY A 263 9.10 25.16 26.05
CA GLY A 263 9.20 25.24 24.60
C GLY A 263 9.24 23.89 23.86
N ARG A 264 9.07 22.76 24.57
CA ARG A 264 9.03 21.42 23.97
C ARG A 264 7.72 21.22 23.21
N PRO A 265 7.74 20.69 21.99
CA PRO A 265 6.51 20.40 21.26
C PRO A 265 5.80 19.17 21.83
N PHE A 266 4.47 19.15 21.76
CA PHE A 266 3.64 17.99 22.05
C PHE A 266 2.34 18.03 21.23
N ILE A 267 1.68 16.88 21.08
CA ILE A 267 0.37 16.77 20.42
C ILE A 267 -0.71 16.73 21.49
N ASP A 268 -1.71 17.62 21.41
CA ASP A 268 -2.92 17.55 22.22
C ASP A 268 -3.89 16.51 21.64
N TRP A 269 -3.69 15.25 22.04
CA TRP A 269 -4.53 14.13 21.63
C TRP A 269 -6.02 14.28 21.98
N SER A 270 -6.40 15.21 22.88
CA SER A 270 -7.82 15.48 23.14
C SER A 270 -8.53 16.18 21.97
N GLN A 271 -7.77 16.77 21.04
CA GLN A 271 -8.26 17.43 19.84
C GLN A 271 -8.24 16.52 18.61
N VAL A 272 -7.51 15.40 18.67
CA VAL A 272 -7.31 14.49 17.53
C VAL A 272 -8.39 13.39 17.56
N PRO A 273 -9.30 13.33 16.57
CA PRO A 273 -10.31 12.28 16.51
C PRO A 273 -9.70 10.96 16.04
N LEU A 274 -9.56 10.01 16.96
CA LEU A 274 -9.18 8.63 16.68
C LEU A 274 -10.34 7.69 17.05
N PRO A 275 -11.28 7.45 16.12
CA PRO A 275 -12.42 6.57 16.40
C PRO A 275 -11.95 5.12 16.58
N GLU A 276 -12.71 4.34 17.35
CA GLU A 276 -12.52 2.89 17.40
C GLU A 276 -12.83 2.30 16.01
N LEU A 277 -11.95 1.41 15.53
CA LEU A 277 -12.02 0.80 14.21
C LEU A 277 -13.14 -0.25 14.05
N GLY A 278 -13.88 -0.52 15.13
CA GLY A 278 -14.96 -1.51 15.15
C GLY A 278 -14.46 -2.93 15.37
N HIS A 279 -15.21 -3.92 14.86
CA HIS A 279 -14.97 -5.34 15.13
C HIS A 279 -13.91 -5.99 14.23
N ASP A 280 -13.52 -5.33 13.14
CA ASP A 280 -12.62 -5.90 12.13
C ASP A 280 -11.43 -4.95 11.85
N PRO A 281 -10.51 -4.74 12.82
CA PRO A 281 -9.27 -4.01 12.56
C PRO A 281 -8.40 -4.75 11.54
N LEU A 282 -7.57 -4.01 10.82
CA LEU A 282 -6.61 -4.57 9.86
C LEU A 282 -5.70 -5.60 10.55
N PRO A 283 -5.64 -6.84 10.05
CA PRO A 283 -4.73 -7.84 10.59
C PRO A 283 -3.28 -7.39 10.48
N ALA A 284 -2.48 -7.67 11.51
CA ALA A 284 -1.05 -7.36 11.49
C ALA A 284 -0.36 -8.02 10.28
N GLY A 285 0.54 -7.27 9.63
CA GLY A 285 1.28 -7.72 8.46
C GLY A 285 0.48 -7.80 7.16
N ARG A 286 -0.79 -7.35 7.15
CA ARG A 286 -1.55 -7.20 5.91
C ARG A 286 -1.22 -5.83 5.26
N PRO A 287 -0.65 -5.79 4.06
CA PRO A 287 -0.51 -4.55 3.31
C PRO A 287 -1.88 -4.09 2.81
N ILE A 288 -2.02 -2.78 2.60
CA ILE A 288 -3.19 -2.21 1.94
C ILE A 288 -2.77 -1.33 0.78
N ARG A 289 -3.68 -1.14 -0.17
CA ARG A 289 -3.59 -0.05 -1.13
C ARG A 289 -4.56 1.06 -0.71
N ARG A 290 -4.17 2.32 -0.80
CA ARG A 290 -5.04 3.47 -0.56
C ARG A 290 -4.60 4.62 -1.44
N GLN A 291 -5.56 5.28 -2.08
CA GLN A 291 -5.28 6.46 -2.92
C GLN A 291 -4.14 6.20 -3.91
N GLY A 292 -4.11 5.03 -4.55
CA GLY A 292 -3.08 4.71 -5.53
C GLY A 292 -1.70 4.35 -4.97
N GLN A 293 -1.52 4.29 -3.65
CA GLN A 293 -0.26 3.95 -3.00
C GLN A 293 -0.36 2.65 -2.19
N LEU A 294 0.73 1.92 -2.11
CA LEU A 294 0.89 0.75 -1.26
C LEU A 294 1.37 1.16 0.14
N HIS A 295 0.77 0.60 1.18
CA HIS A 295 1.16 0.83 2.57
C HIS A 295 1.33 -0.49 3.31
N PHE A 296 2.46 -0.62 4.01
CA PHE A 296 2.78 -1.75 4.88
C PHE A 296 2.52 -1.41 6.34
N PHE A 297 2.24 -2.45 7.13
CA PHE A 297 2.04 -2.31 8.57
C PHE A 297 3.32 -1.81 9.25
N GLY A 298 3.21 -0.81 10.13
CA GLY A 298 4.39 -0.14 10.68
C GLY A 298 4.78 1.08 9.85
N GLY A 299 6.06 1.44 9.84
CA GLY A 299 6.55 2.64 9.15
C GLY A 299 7.26 2.33 7.85
N THR A 300 6.92 3.07 6.81
CA THR A 300 7.55 3.02 5.49
C THR A 300 8.09 4.41 5.18
N GLU A 301 9.34 4.48 4.73
CA GLU A 301 9.91 5.73 4.20
C GLU A 301 9.21 6.02 2.87
N HIS A 302 8.71 7.24 2.71
CA HIS A 302 8.13 7.72 1.48
C HIS A 302 9.13 8.63 0.80
N ASP A 303 9.46 8.35 -0.45
CA ASP A 303 10.31 9.15 -1.31
C ASP A 303 9.80 8.99 -2.74
N ASP A 304 9.30 10.06 -3.35
CA ASP A 304 8.80 10.08 -4.73
C ASP A 304 9.75 10.86 -5.68
N SER A 305 11.00 11.06 -5.25
CA SER A 305 11.99 11.92 -5.93
C SER A 305 12.88 11.25 -6.97
#